data_AF-A0A964Q2U1-F1
#
_entry.id   AF-A0A964Q2U1-F1
#
_cell.length_a   1.000
_cell.length_b   1.000
_cell.length_c   1.000
_cell.angle_alpha   90.00
_cell.angle_beta   90.00
_cell.angle_gamma   90.00
#
_symmetry.space_group_name_H-M   'P 1'
#
loop_
_entity.id
_entity.type
_entity.pdbx_description
1 polymer ?
#
loop_
_entity_poly.entity_id
_entity_poly.type
_entity_poly.pdbx_seq_one_letter_code
_entity_poly.pdbx_strand_id
1 'polypeptide(L)'
;MAAKDSSALNQTALKLYGAFDQGKSKEAGDYFETLSKLLDQPLLSALAYVLRNYGKKLLQQSDDALQQTLETLWKSAKDPRKRWDPARGASFKTWACGIAKNKAHDQVRKFNRVKNRDGYSLSEGFFSSTGDEIHFPGFLVSNEQGPLDAMIQRERVRRVQEALCQLPEKQQIVLIDKLNNISGKDIAKKMSISGASVTKHYYNGIKNMKEIITRGRSQF
;
A
#
# COMPACT_ATOMS: atom_id res chain seq x y z
N MET A 1 23.53 -27.39 21.30
CA MET A 1 23.36 -27.71 19.85
C MET A 1 23.69 -26.53 18.94
N ALA A 2 23.18 -25.31 19.19
CA ALA A 2 23.31 -24.16 18.29
C ALA A 2 24.73 -23.72 17.86
N ALA A 3 25.76 -23.92 18.69
CA ALA A 3 27.13 -23.52 18.37
C ALA A 3 27.81 -24.41 17.31
N LYS A 4 27.54 -25.73 17.33
CA LYS A 4 28.05 -26.68 16.33
C LYS A 4 27.44 -26.43 14.94
N ASP A 5 26.13 -26.19 14.90
CA ASP A 5 25.41 -25.95 13.63
C ASP A 5 25.84 -24.63 12.97
N SER A 6 26.09 -23.59 13.77
CA SER A 6 26.61 -22.33 13.26
C SER A 6 28.03 -22.45 12.70
N SER A 7 28.86 -23.32 13.30
CA SER A 7 30.21 -23.61 12.80
C SER A 7 30.18 -24.35 11.46
N ALA A 8 29.30 -25.35 11.31
CA ALA A 8 29.15 -26.11 10.07
C ALA A 8 28.66 -25.25 8.90
N LEU A 9 27.72 -24.33 9.15
CA LEU A 9 27.23 -23.36 8.16
C LEU A 9 28.34 -22.41 7.70
N ASN A 10 29.10 -21.86 8.64
CA ASN A 10 30.21 -20.95 8.33
C ASN A 10 31.28 -21.65 7.47
N GLN A 11 31.67 -22.87 7.84
CA GLN A 11 32.68 -23.63 7.09
C GLN A 11 32.21 -23.98 5.67
N THR A 12 30.95 -24.40 5.52
CA THR A 12 30.40 -24.76 4.20
C THR A 12 30.27 -23.51 3.30
N ALA A 13 29.93 -22.35 3.86
CA ALA A 13 29.90 -21.08 3.13
C ALA A 13 31.28 -20.68 2.59
N LEU A 14 32.34 -20.84 3.40
CA LEU A 14 33.70 -20.57 2.95
C LEU A 14 34.17 -21.53 1.85
N LYS A 15 33.81 -22.82 1.94
CA LYS A 15 34.08 -23.82 0.89
C LYS A 15 33.37 -23.48 -0.41
N LEU A 16 32.11 -23.04 -0.34
CA LEU A 16 31.36 -22.55 -1.50
C LEU A 16 32.09 -21.39 -2.19
N TYR A 17 32.58 -20.42 -1.43
CA TYR A 17 33.31 -19.28 -1.97
C TYR A 17 34.61 -19.71 -2.65
N GLY A 18 35.39 -20.59 -2.01
CA GLY A 18 36.61 -21.15 -2.60
C GLY A 18 36.36 -21.92 -3.90
N ALA A 19 35.26 -22.68 -3.99
CA ALA A 19 34.88 -23.37 -5.22
C ALA A 19 34.54 -22.39 -6.36
N PHE A 20 33.86 -21.28 -6.07
CA PHE A 20 33.61 -20.23 -7.06
C PHE A 20 34.90 -19.53 -7.51
N ASP A 21 35.79 -19.22 -6.59
CA ASP A 21 37.07 -18.56 -6.90
C ASP A 21 37.98 -19.46 -7.75
N GLN A 22 37.88 -20.78 -7.59
CA GLN A 22 38.58 -21.79 -8.39
C GLN A 22 37.87 -22.14 -9.71
N GLY A 23 36.71 -21.54 -10.01
CA GLY A 23 35.92 -21.84 -11.21
C GLY A 23 35.25 -23.24 -11.19
N LYS A 24 35.20 -23.91 -10.04
CA LYS A 24 34.67 -25.27 -9.91
C LYS A 24 33.16 -25.27 -9.69
N SER A 25 32.41 -25.03 -10.77
CA SER A 25 30.95 -24.85 -10.70
C SER A 25 30.20 -26.06 -10.14
N LYS A 26 30.69 -27.29 -10.35
CA LYS A 26 30.05 -28.50 -9.83
C LYS A 26 30.17 -28.61 -8.30
N GLU A 27 31.40 -28.47 -7.78
CA GLU A 27 31.67 -28.45 -6.33
C GLU A 27 30.92 -27.30 -5.63
N ALA A 28 30.84 -26.14 -6.27
CA ALA A 28 30.05 -25.01 -5.76
C ALA A 28 28.55 -25.36 -5.64
N GLY A 29 28.00 -26.11 -6.60
CA GLY A 29 26.63 -26.63 -6.53
C GLY A 29 26.42 -27.54 -5.32
N ASP A 30 27.31 -28.51 -5.10
CA ASP A 30 27.23 -29.48 -4.01
C ASP A 30 27.31 -28.80 -2.63
N TYR A 31 28.21 -27.82 -2.48
CA TYR A 31 28.30 -27.02 -1.25
C TYR A 31 27.06 -26.16 -1.01
N PHE A 32 26.47 -25.60 -2.07
CA PHE A 32 25.26 -24.81 -1.96
C PHE A 32 24.03 -25.66 -1.60
N GLU A 33 23.92 -26.86 -2.14
CA GLU A 33 22.87 -27.81 -1.76
C GLU A 33 22.99 -28.19 -0.28
N THR A 34 24.21 -28.47 0.19
CA THR A 34 24.50 -28.75 1.60
C THR A 34 24.11 -27.56 2.50
N LEU A 35 24.48 -26.34 2.09
CA LEU A 35 24.08 -25.12 2.81
C LEU A 35 22.57 -24.95 2.86
N SER A 36 21.88 -25.21 1.75
CA SER A 36 20.42 -25.07 1.66
C SER A 36 19.72 -26.02 2.62
N LYS A 37 20.16 -27.28 2.71
CA LYS A 37 19.64 -28.27 3.67
C LYS A 37 19.88 -27.86 5.12
N LEU A 38 21.07 -27.33 5.44
CA LEU A 38 21.40 -26.86 6.80
C LEU A 38 20.63 -25.59 7.18
N LEU A 39 20.28 -24.75 6.19
CA LEU A 39 19.54 -23.51 6.39
C LEU A 39 18.02 -23.67 6.36
N ASP A 40 17.50 -24.80 5.87
CA ASP A 40 16.07 -25.02 5.65
C ASP A 40 15.20 -24.62 6.86
N GLN A 41 15.36 -25.33 7.99
CA GLN A 41 14.62 -25.04 9.21
C GLN A 41 14.89 -23.64 9.80
N PRO A 42 16.14 -23.15 9.87
CA PRO A 42 16.43 -21.76 10.24
C PRO A 42 15.72 -20.70 9.41
N LEU A 43 15.68 -20.86 8.09
CA LEU A 43 15.04 -19.90 7.19
C LEU A 43 13.53 -19.97 7.32
N LEU A 44 12.95 -21.17 7.33
CA LEU A 44 11.52 -21.37 7.57
C LEU A 44 11.08 -20.74 8.90
N SER A 45 11.85 -20.94 9.97
CA SER A 45 11.57 -20.33 11.28
C SER A 45 11.65 -18.80 11.23
N ALA A 46 12.65 -18.23 10.54
CA ALA A 46 12.79 -16.79 10.39
C ALA A 46 11.68 -16.16 9.55
N LEU A 47 11.25 -16.83 8.47
CA LEU A 47 10.12 -16.43 7.64
C LEU A 47 8.82 -16.53 8.43
N ALA A 48 8.55 -17.67 9.07
CA ALA A 48 7.36 -17.88 9.89
C ALA A 48 7.24 -16.83 10.99
N TYR A 49 8.34 -16.47 11.66
CA TYR A 49 8.35 -15.41 12.67
C TYR A 49 7.81 -14.06 12.13
N VAL A 50 8.20 -13.68 10.92
CA VAL A 50 7.73 -12.42 10.30
C VAL A 50 6.29 -12.57 9.80
N LEU A 51 5.96 -13.70 9.16
CA LEU A 51 4.69 -13.89 8.46
C LEU A 51 3.52 -14.24 9.41
N ARG A 52 3.79 -14.80 10.60
CA ARG A 52 2.76 -15.22 11.58
C ARG A 52 1.82 -14.09 12.00
N ASN A 53 2.30 -12.85 12.00
CA ASN A 53 1.50 -11.68 12.36
C ASN A 53 0.54 -11.22 11.24
N TYR A 54 0.56 -11.86 10.06
CA TYR A 54 -0.14 -11.39 8.86
C TYR A 54 -1.14 -12.41 8.23
N GLY A 55 -1.36 -13.57 8.87
CA GLY A 55 -2.44 -14.51 8.53
C GLY A 55 -2.13 -15.57 7.46
N LYS A 56 -3.07 -16.51 7.24
CA LYS A 56 -2.88 -17.73 6.41
C LYS A 56 -2.48 -17.48 4.94
N LYS A 57 -2.95 -16.39 4.31
CA LYS A 57 -2.67 -16.05 2.89
C LYS A 57 -1.18 -15.77 2.63
N LEU A 58 -0.41 -15.47 3.68
CA LEU A 58 1.04 -15.23 3.60
C LEU A 58 1.90 -16.49 3.77
N LEU A 59 1.34 -17.61 4.26
CA LEU A 59 2.08 -18.88 4.30
C LEU A 59 2.40 -19.38 2.88
N GLN A 60 1.50 -19.20 1.92
CA GLN A 60 1.76 -19.57 0.53
C GLN A 60 2.81 -18.67 -0.15
N GLN A 61 3.06 -17.48 0.42
CA GLN A 61 4.15 -16.59 0.01
C GLN A 61 5.48 -16.93 0.72
N SER A 62 5.49 -17.88 1.65
CA SER A 62 6.71 -18.28 2.37
C SER A 62 7.67 -19.06 1.49
N ASP A 63 7.16 -19.90 0.58
CA ASP A 63 7.97 -20.64 -0.39
C ASP A 63 8.65 -19.68 -1.38
N ASP A 64 7.91 -18.69 -1.89
CA ASP A 64 8.45 -17.63 -2.74
C ASP A 64 9.57 -16.84 -2.03
N ALA A 65 9.36 -16.52 -0.75
CA ALA A 65 10.35 -15.79 0.05
C ALA A 65 11.60 -16.65 0.33
N LEU A 66 11.42 -17.96 0.54
CA LEU A 66 12.52 -18.92 0.70
C LEU A 66 13.32 -19.02 -0.60
N GLN A 67 12.66 -19.21 -1.74
CA GLN A 67 13.32 -19.28 -3.04
C GLN A 67 14.12 -18.01 -3.33
N GLN A 68 13.52 -16.83 -3.15
CA GLN A 68 14.21 -15.55 -3.33
C GLN A 68 15.40 -15.38 -2.38
N THR A 69 15.33 -15.95 -1.18
CA THR A 69 16.44 -15.95 -0.23
C THR A 69 17.59 -16.80 -0.76
N LEU A 70 17.31 -18.05 -1.17
CA LEU A 70 18.31 -18.96 -1.72
C LEU A 70 18.96 -18.38 -3.00
N GLU A 71 18.18 -17.80 -3.90
CA GLU A 71 18.70 -17.11 -5.08
C GLU A 71 19.62 -15.94 -4.71
N THR A 72 19.27 -15.18 -3.68
CA THR A 72 20.10 -14.06 -3.19
C THR A 72 21.41 -14.59 -2.60
N LEU A 73 21.36 -15.68 -1.83
CA LEU A 73 22.55 -16.34 -1.30
C LEU A 73 23.46 -16.83 -2.43
N TRP A 74 22.92 -17.50 -3.44
CA TRP A 74 23.69 -17.95 -4.60
C TRP A 74 24.35 -16.79 -5.36
N LYS A 75 23.59 -15.72 -5.64
CA LYS A 75 24.12 -14.52 -6.31
C LYS A 75 25.20 -13.82 -5.48
N SER A 76 25.01 -13.75 -4.17
CA SER A 76 25.99 -13.16 -3.25
C SER A 76 27.28 -13.98 -3.14
N ALA A 77 27.20 -15.31 -3.30
CA ALA A 77 28.37 -16.17 -3.28
C ALA A 77 29.28 -15.96 -4.50
N LYS A 78 28.69 -15.63 -5.67
CA LYS A 78 29.42 -15.35 -6.91
C LYS A 78 30.14 -14.00 -6.91
N ASP A 79 29.65 -13.02 -6.15
CA ASP A 79 30.19 -11.66 -6.10
C ASP A 79 30.98 -11.46 -4.79
N PRO A 80 32.33 -11.41 -4.82
CA PRO A 80 33.14 -11.27 -3.63
C PRO A 80 32.77 -10.08 -2.73
N ARG A 81 32.21 -9.01 -3.30
CA ARG A 81 31.82 -7.80 -2.56
C ARG A 81 30.54 -7.98 -1.74
N LYS A 82 29.74 -9.00 -2.05
CA LYS A 82 28.44 -9.28 -1.43
C LYS A 82 28.44 -10.53 -0.56
N ARG A 83 29.55 -11.25 -0.49
CA ARG A 83 29.72 -12.43 0.36
C ARG A 83 29.52 -12.06 1.83
N TRP A 84 29.09 -13.06 2.59
CA TRP A 84 29.14 -12.97 4.04
C TRP A 84 30.61 -12.91 4.48
N ASP A 85 30.90 -11.98 5.38
CA ASP A 85 32.24 -11.74 5.92
C ASP A 85 32.29 -12.16 7.39
N PRO A 86 33.05 -13.22 7.74
CA PRO A 86 33.22 -13.67 9.12
C PRO A 86 33.81 -12.59 10.04
N ALA A 87 34.63 -11.67 9.52
CA ALA A 87 35.29 -10.62 10.31
C ALA A 87 34.29 -9.61 10.90
N ARG A 88 33.07 -9.56 10.36
CA ARG A 88 31.97 -8.70 10.87
C ARG A 88 31.28 -9.26 12.11
N GLY A 89 31.68 -10.43 12.60
CA GLY A 89 31.23 -10.99 13.88
C GLY A 89 29.84 -11.66 13.87
N ALA A 90 29.05 -11.54 12.79
CA ALA A 90 27.80 -12.28 12.63
C ALA A 90 28.05 -13.66 12.01
N SER A 91 27.35 -14.70 12.48
CA SER A 91 27.41 -16.01 11.80
C SER A 91 26.71 -15.98 10.45
N PHE A 92 27.07 -16.91 9.56
CA PHE A 92 26.42 -17.07 8.27
C PHE A 92 24.92 -17.29 8.41
N LYS A 93 24.52 -18.10 9.41
CA LYS A 93 23.11 -18.32 9.77
C LYS A 93 22.38 -17.01 10.04
N THR A 94 22.92 -16.17 10.92
CA THR A 94 22.30 -14.89 11.29
C THR A 94 22.17 -13.97 10.08
N TRP A 95 23.22 -13.89 9.26
CA TRP A 95 23.20 -13.08 8.04
C TRP A 95 22.15 -13.59 7.02
N ALA A 96 22.11 -14.90 6.77
CA ALA A 96 21.14 -15.52 5.87
C ALA A 96 19.68 -15.35 6.37
N CYS A 97 19.44 -15.54 7.67
CA CYS A 97 18.13 -15.26 8.27
C CYS A 97 17.75 -13.77 8.17
N GLY A 98 18.71 -12.86 8.17
CA GLY A 98 18.49 -11.43 7.91
C GLY A 98 17.96 -11.18 6.50
N ILE A 99 18.53 -11.83 5.49
CA ILE A 99 18.04 -11.78 4.11
C ILE A 99 16.60 -12.30 4.04
N ALA A 100 16.33 -13.46 4.64
CA ALA A 100 14.98 -14.04 4.66
C ALA A 100 13.95 -13.11 5.31
N LYS A 101 14.28 -12.50 6.46
CA LYS A 101 13.40 -11.51 7.10
C LYS A 101 13.10 -10.33 6.19
N ASN A 102 14.11 -9.80 5.51
CA ASN A 102 13.93 -8.69 4.56
C ASN A 102 13.01 -9.10 3.41
N LYS A 103 13.19 -10.30 2.84
CA LYS A 103 12.30 -10.85 1.80
C LYS A 103 10.86 -11.01 2.30
N ALA A 104 10.67 -11.53 3.51
CA ALA A 104 9.35 -11.62 4.12
C ALA A 104 8.71 -10.24 4.33
N HIS A 105 9.45 -9.25 4.84
CA HIS A 105 8.96 -7.89 4.98
C HIS A 105 8.58 -7.25 3.64
N ASP A 106 9.34 -7.50 2.58
CA ASP A 106 9.01 -7.01 1.23
C ASP A 106 7.72 -7.64 0.69
N GLN A 107 7.50 -8.94 0.93
CA GLN A 107 6.23 -9.58 0.58
C GLN A 107 5.06 -9.01 1.40
N VAL A 108 5.23 -8.81 2.71
CA VAL A 108 4.23 -8.14 3.56
C VAL A 108 3.90 -6.75 3.03
N ARG A 109 4.91 -5.96 2.65
CA ARG A 109 4.72 -4.62 2.06
C ARG A 109 3.97 -4.70 0.74
N LYS A 110 4.30 -5.65 -0.13
CA LYS A 110 3.61 -5.87 -1.41
C LYS A 110 2.15 -6.28 -1.19
N PHE A 111 1.91 -7.22 -0.28
CA PHE A 111 0.57 -7.64 0.11
C PHE A 111 -0.25 -6.48 0.66
N ASN A 112 0.30 -5.68 1.57
CA ASN A 112 -0.38 -4.51 2.13
C ASN A 112 -0.62 -3.42 1.08
N ARG A 113 0.26 -3.25 0.09
CA ARG A 113 0.03 -2.33 -1.05
C ARG A 113 -1.14 -2.79 -1.92
N VAL A 114 -1.29 -4.09 -2.13
CA VAL A 114 -2.42 -4.67 -2.88
C VAL A 114 -3.69 -4.60 -2.03
N LYS A 115 -3.64 -4.93 -0.74
CA LYS A 115 -4.78 -4.85 0.18
C LYS A 115 -5.29 -3.41 0.39
N ASN A 116 -4.38 -2.44 0.52
CA ASN A 116 -4.71 -1.03 0.74
C ASN A 116 -4.98 -0.26 -0.56
N ARG A 117 -4.81 -0.90 -1.73
CA ARG A 117 -5.44 -0.45 -2.97
C ARG A 117 -6.77 -1.18 -3.04
N ASP A 118 -7.87 -0.48 -2.79
CA ASP A 118 -9.25 -0.99 -2.77
C ASP A 118 -9.60 -1.90 -3.96
N GLY A 119 -9.25 -3.19 -3.87
CA GLY A 119 -9.31 -4.09 -5.01
C GLY A 119 -9.29 -5.55 -4.55
N TYR A 120 -10.49 -6.09 -4.33
CA TYR A 120 -10.69 -7.53 -4.26
C TYR A 120 -10.68 -8.10 -5.68
N SER A 121 -10.17 -9.33 -5.84
CA SER A 121 -10.27 -10.02 -7.13
C SER A 121 -11.74 -10.37 -7.39
N LEU A 122 -12.32 -9.87 -8.48
CA LEU A 122 -13.70 -10.16 -8.89
C LEU A 122 -13.96 -11.65 -9.19
N SER A 123 -12.89 -12.42 -9.33
CA SER A 123 -12.91 -13.86 -9.61
C SER A 123 -12.79 -14.75 -8.37
N GLU A 124 -12.54 -14.19 -7.18
CA GLU A 124 -12.46 -14.98 -5.94
C GLU A 124 -13.91 -15.27 -5.50
N GLY A 125 -14.44 -16.43 -5.92
CA GLY A 125 -15.77 -16.90 -5.52
C GLY A 125 -15.85 -17.05 -4.00
N PHE A 126 -16.82 -16.39 -3.38
CA PHE A 126 -17.09 -16.58 -1.95
C PHE A 126 -18.10 -17.70 -1.80
N PHE A 127 -17.84 -18.65 -0.91
CA PHE A 127 -18.82 -19.68 -0.57
C PHE A 127 -19.71 -19.18 0.57
N SER A 128 -21.03 -19.32 0.41
CA SER A 128 -21.99 -19.18 1.51
C SER A 128 -21.67 -20.16 2.64
N SER A 129 -22.15 -19.91 3.86
CA SER A 129 -22.14 -20.89 4.95
C SER A 129 -22.89 -22.19 4.61
N THR A 130 -23.73 -22.17 3.56
CA THR A 130 -24.42 -23.35 2.98
C THR A 130 -23.64 -24.03 1.85
N GLY A 131 -22.47 -23.52 1.46
CA GLY A 131 -21.64 -24.11 0.39
C GLY A 131 -21.94 -23.60 -1.02
N ASP A 132 -22.91 -22.69 -1.19
CA ASP A 132 -23.23 -22.11 -2.49
C ASP A 132 -22.17 -21.10 -2.95
N GLU A 133 -21.76 -21.17 -4.22
CA GLU A 133 -20.78 -20.26 -4.83
C GLU A 133 -21.44 -18.91 -5.16
N ILE A 134 -21.01 -17.85 -4.46
CA ILE A 134 -21.50 -16.48 -4.66
C ILE A 134 -20.55 -15.77 -5.64
N HIS A 135 -21.03 -15.55 -6.85
CA HIS A 135 -20.34 -14.73 -7.86
C HIS A 135 -20.51 -13.22 -7.56
N PHE A 136 -19.38 -12.57 -7.24
CA PHE A 136 -19.27 -11.13 -6.93
C PHE A 136 -19.94 -10.15 -7.93
N PRO A 137 -19.91 -10.36 -9.26
CA PRO A 137 -20.39 -9.37 -10.23
C PRO A 137 -21.88 -9.01 -10.10
N GLY A 138 -22.71 -9.91 -9.57
CA GLY A 138 -24.16 -9.68 -9.41
C GLY A 138 -24.54 -8.77 -8.23
N PHE A 139 -23.62 -8.53 -7.29
CA PHE A 139 -23.87 -7.74 -6.08
C PHE A 139 -23.23 -6.35 -6.11
N LEU A 140 -22.43 -6.05 -7.14
CA LEU A 140 -21.85 -4.72 -7.30
C LEU A 140 -22.93 -3.75 -7.78
N VAL A 141 -23.39 -2.90 -6.87
CA VAL A 141 -24.28 -1.80 -7.21
C VAL A 141 -23.52 -0.84 -8.12
N SER A 142 -24.06 -0.61 -9.32
CA SER A 142 -23.51 0.37 -10.25
C SER A 142 -23.44 1.75 -9.60
N ASN A 143 -22.34 2.45 -9.80
CA ASN A 143 -22.18 3.84 -9.35
C ASN A 143 -22.83 4.84 -10.34
N GLU A 144 -23.55 4.33 -11.35
CA GLU A 144 -24.37 5.13 -12.24
C GLU A 144 -25.52 5.76 -11.44
N GLN A 145 -25.67 7.07 -11.57
CA GLN A 145 -26.80 7.78 -10.97
C GLN A 145 -28.09 7.27 -11.60
N GLY A 146 -28.95 6.64 -10.79
CA GLY A 146 -30.28 6.27 -11.23
C GLY A 146 -31.11 7.51 -11.60
N PRO A 147 -32.22 7.35 -12.33
CA PRO A 147 -33.11 8.47 -12.70
C PRO A 147 -33.56 9.32 -11.49
N LEU A 148 -33.79 8.67 -10.33
CA LEU A 148 -34.15 9.34 -9.09
C LEU A 148 -32.98 10.16 -8.51
N ASP A 149 -31.77 9.62 -8.52
CA ASP A 149 -30.58 10.35 -8.06
C ASP A 149 -30.30 11.56 -8.94
N ALA A 150 -30.42 11.41 -10.27
CA ALA A 150 -30.29 12.51 -11.21
C ALA A 150 -31.35 13.61 -10.95
N MET A 151 -32.59 13.23 -10.62
CA MET A 151 -33.65 14.18 -10.23
C MET A 151 -33.32 14.89 -8.91
N ILE A 152 -32.86 14.16 -7.89
CA ILE A 152 -32.43 14.74 -6.59
C ILE A 152 -31.27 15.72 -6.80
N GLN A 153 -30.29 15.38 -7.65
CA GLN A 153 -29.18 16.27 -7.96
C GLN A 153 -29.63 17.53 -8.70
N ARG A 154 -30.54 17.41 -9.68
CA ARG A 154 -31.12 18.58 -10.36
C ARG A 154 -31.83 19.52 -9.37
N GLU A 155 -32.62 18.97 -8.46
CA GLU A 155 -33.31 19.75 -7.43
C GLU A 155 -32.31 20.41 -6.45
N ARG A 156 -31.25 19.70 -6.05
CA ARG A 156 -30.17 20.26 -5.22
C ARG A 156 -29.46 21.42 -5.93
N VAL A 157 -29.12 21.26 -7.20
CA VAL A 157 -28.49 22.30 -8.02
C VAL A 157 -29.41 23.52 -8.13
N ARG A 158 -30.71 23.30 -8.40
CA ARG A 158 -31.70 24.40 -8.48
C ARG A 158 -31.76 25.20 -7.18
N ARG A 159 -31.84 24.51 -6.03
CA ARG A 159 -31.88 25.17 -4.71
C ARG A 159 -30.62 25.96 -4.39
N VAL A 160 -29.44 25.43 -4.76
CA VAL A 160 -28.17 26.15 -4.58
C VAL A 160 -28.12 27.39 -5.47
N GLN A 161 -28.60 27.31 -6.71
CA GLN A 161 -28.68 28.46 -7.62
C GLN A 161 -29.66 29.52 -7.10
N GLU A 162 -30.84 29.12 -6.65
CA GLU A 162 -31.82 30.04 -6.03
C GLU A 162 -31.25 30.73 -4.79
N ALA A 163 -30.54 29.98 -3.93
CA ALA A 163 -29.90 30.54 -2.74
C ALA A 163 -28.75 31.49 -3.09
N LEU A 164 -27.97 31.19 -4.12
CA LEU A 164 -26.93 32.08 -4.64
C LEU A 164 -27.54 33.41 -5.11
N CYS A 165 -28.61 33.37 -5.91
CA CYS A 165 -29.28 34.58 -6.43
C CYS A 165 -29.85 35.49 -5.34
N GLN A 166 -30.16 34.96 -4.16
CA GLN A 166 -30.66 35.73 -3.01
C GLN A 166 -29.55 36.42 -2.20
N LEU A 167 -28.28 36.06 -2.41
CA LEU A 167 -27.17 36.71 -1.73
C LEU A 167 -26.91 38.12 -2.30
N PRO A 168 -26.33 39.04 -1.51
CA PRO A 168 -25.77 40.27 -2.05
C PRO A 168 -24.73 40.00 -3.14
N GLU A 169 -24.76 40.79 -4.22
CA GLU A 169 -23.92 40.63 -5.42
C GLU A 169 -22.42 40.43 -5.10
N LYS A 170 -21.87 41.23 -4.18
CA LYS A 170 -20.47 41.11 -3.75
C LYS A 170 -20.14 39.75 -3.10
N GLN A 171 -21.10 39.13 -2.42
CA GLN A 171 -20.92 37.79 -1.84
C GLN A 171 -21.01 36.72 -2.92
N GLN A 172 -21.96 36.85 -3.86
CA GLN A 172 -22.12 35.94 -5.00
C GLN A 172 -20.83 35.84 -5.82
N ILE A 173 -20.27 36.98 -6.23
CA ILE A 173 -19.05 37.05 -7.04
C ILE A 173 -17.90 36.35 -6.33
N VAL A 174 -17.68 36.64 -5.04
CA VAL A 174 -16.62 36.02 -4.24
C VAL A 174 -16.80 34.50 -4.13
N LEU A 175 -18.03 34.01 -3.92
CA LEU A 175 -18.32 32.58 -3.82
C LEU A 175 -18.08 31.86 -5.16
N ILE A 176 -18.58 32.41 -6.27
CA ILE A 176 -18.43 31.84 -7.61
C ILE A 176 -16.95 31.81 -8.01
N ASP A 177 -16.23 32.92 -7.82
CA ASP A 177 -14.81 32.99 -8.14
C ASP A 177 -13.98 32.02 -7.29
N LYS A 178 -14.37 31.78 -6.03
CA LYS A 178 -13.74 30.75 -5.18
C LYS A 178 -14.01 29.33 -5.64
N LEU A 179 -15.22 29.02 -6.10
CA LEU A 179 -15.55 27.72 -6.70
C LEU A 179 -14.75 27.47 -7.99
N ASN A 180 -14.48 28.54 -8.74
CA ASN A 180 -13.62 28.53 -9.93
C ASN A 180 -12.11 28.55 -9.60
N ASN A 181 -11.72 28.31 -8.34
CA ASN A 181 -10.33 28.30 -7.87
C ASN A 181 -9.53 29.61 -8.09
N ILE A 182 -10.22 30.76 -8.16
CA ILE A 182 -9.54 32.05 -8.28
C ILE A 182 -8.95 32.47 -6.92
N SER A 183 -7.71 32.97 -6.94
CA SER A 183 -7.01 33.36 -5.71
C SER A 183 -7.68 34.56 -5.05
N GLY A 184 -7.61 34.65 -3.71
CA GLY A 184 -8.22 35.77 -2.98
C GLY A 184 -7.61 37.14 -3.36
N LYS A 185 -6.35 37.15 -3.78
CA LYS A 185 -5.65 38.35 -4.25
C LYS A 185 -6.19 38.81 -5.61
N ASP A 186 -6.48 37.88 -6.51
CA ASP A 186 -7.03 38.19 -7.83
C ASP A 186 -8.49 38.66 -7.73
N ILE A 187 -9.27 38.05 -6.82
CA ILE A 187 -10.64 38.52 -6.52
C ILE A 187 -10.61 39.94 -5.95
N ALA A 188 -9.70 40.22 -5.02
CA ALA A 188 -9.51 41.55 -4.44
C ALA A 188 -9.19 42.60 -5.54
N LYS A 189 -8.29 42.25 -6.46
CA LYS A 189 -7.93 43.10 -7.60
C LYS A 189 -9.10 43.29 -8.57
N LYS A 190 -9.80 42.22 -8.93
CA LYS A 190 -10.96 42.22 -9.84
C LYS A 190 -12.11 43.08 -9.29
N MET A 191 -12.37 43.00 -8.00
CA MET A 191 -13.45 43.73 -7.33
C MET A 191 -13.05 45.10 -6.79
N SER A 192 -11.78 45.50 -6.92
CA SER A 192 -11.23 46.73 -6.32
C SER A 192 -11.52 46.86 -4.81
N ILE A 193 -11.34 45.76 -4.07
CA ILE A 193 -11.52 45.69 -2.60
C ILE A 193 -10.27 45.13 -1.92
N SER A 194 -10.15 45.31 -0.60
CA SER A 194 -9.04 44.71 0.16
C SER A 194 -9.20 43.19 0.29
N GLY A 195 -8.07 42.47 0.44
CA GLY A 195 -8.10 41.02 0.68
C GLY A 195 -8.87 40.62 1.94
N ALA A 196 -8.83 41.45 2.99
CA ALA A 196 -9.64 41.25 4.19
C ALA A 196 -11.15 41.35 3.89
N SER A 197 -11.55 42.24 2.98
CA SER A 197 -12.95 42.37 2.55
C SER A 197 -13.42 41.16 1.75
N VAL A 198 -12.57 40.58 0.90
CA VAL A 198 -12.86 39.31 0.18
C VAL A 198 -13.16 38.20 1.17
N THR A 199 -12.30 38.03 2.18
CA THR A 199 -12.48 37.01 3.23
C THR A 199 -13.79 37.22 3.99
N LYS A 200 -14.12 38.46 4.35
CA LYS A 200 -15.39 38.79 5.01
C LYS A 200 -16.61 38.48 4.13
N HIS A 201 -16.58 38.82 2.85
CA HIS A 201 -17.66 38.51 1.91
C HIS A 201 -17.82 37.00 1.69
N TYR A 202 -16.71 36.24 1.65
CA TYR A 202 -16.75 34.79 1.55
C TYR A 202 -17.44 34.15 2.76
N TYR A 203 -16.98 34.45 3.99
CA TYR A 203 -17.57 33.87 5.20
C TYR A 203 -19.03 34.27 5.40
N ASN A 204 -19.37 35.55 5.18
CA ASN A 204 -20.75 36.02 5.26
C ASN A 204 -21.62 35.38 4.17
N GLY A 205 -21.08 35.22 2.95
CA GLY A 205 -21.76 34.53 1.86
C GLY A 205 -22.10 33.08 2.20
N ILE A 206 -21.13 32.31 2.72
CA ILE A 206 -21.36 30.92 3.17
C ILE A 206 -22.41 30.86 4.30
N LYS A 207 -22.30 31.76 5.29
CA LYS A 207 -23.25 31.82 6.42
C LYS A 207 -24.67 32.11 5.91
N ASN A 208 -24.85 33.17 5.12
CA ASN A 208 -26.14 33.58 4.59
C ASN A 208 -26.74 32.50 3.67
N MET A 209 -25.91 31.85 2.84
CA MET A 209 -26.34 30.75 1.98
C MET A 209 -26.87 29.57 2.80
N LYS A 210 -26.18 29.23 3.91
CA LYS A 210 -26.64 28.18 4.83
C LYS A 210 -27.98 28.55 5.46
N GLU A 211 -28.18 29.80 5.86
CA GLU A 211 -29.45 30.28 6.43
C GLU A 211 -30.60 30.19 5.41
N ILE A 212 -30.38 30.62 4.16
CA ILE A 212 -31.37 30.55 3.08
C ILE A 212 -31.77 29.10 2.79
N ILE A 213 -30.78 28.20 2.63
CA ILE A 213 -31.02 26.78 2.35
C ILE A 213 -31.73 26.10 3.52
N THR A 214 -31.40 26.45 4.77
CA THR A 214 -32.03 25.86 5.96
C THR A 214 -33.46 26.36 6.15
N ARG A 215 -33.73 27.64 5.90
CA ARG A 215 -35.10 28.20 5.94
C ARG A 215 -36.00 27.56 4.88
N GLY A 216 -35.50 27.33 3.67
CA GLY A 216 -36.23 26.61 2.61
C GLY A 216 -36.51 25.13 2.90
N ARG A 217 -35.82 24.51 3.88
CA ARG A 217 -36.09 23.14 4.34
C ARG A 217 -37.25 23.03 5.31
N SER A 218 -37.63 24.13 5.97
CA SER A 218 -38.64 24.14 7.05
C SER A 218 -40.07 24.41 6.55
N GLN A 219 -40.26 24.56 5.23
CA GLN A 219 -41.56 24.80 4.58
C GLN A 219 -42.17 23.54 3.96
N PHE A 220 -41.65 22.36 4.33
CA PHE A 220 -42.22 21.05 4.01
C PHE A 220 -42.28 20.19 5.28
#